data_AF-A0AAD7S4V6-F1
#
_entry.id   AF-A0AAD7S4V6-F1
#
_cell.length_a   1.000
_cell.length_b   1.000
_cell.length_c   1.000
_cell.angle_alpha   90.00
_cell.angle_beta   90.00
_cell.angle_gamma   90.00
#
_symmetry.space_group_name_H-M   'P 1'
#
loop_
_entity.id
_entity.type
_entity.pdbx_description
1 polymer ?
#
loop_
_entity_poly.entity_id
_entity_poly.type
_entity_poly.pdbx_seq_one_letter_code
_entity_poly.pdbx_strand_id
1 'polypeptide(L)'
;QYAVSELLKASKDGQDIDGEVLTYLELAQFHNANQLAAWCLHRICTHYNSVCSNYRKEIKSKSAENQEYFEKHRWPPVWYLKEEDHYQRVKKEREKEDVVHSKHHSRRRWCFWSTSTAMA
;
A
#
# COMPACT_ATOMS: atom_id res chain seq x y z
N GLN A 1 0.04 24.78 17.41
CA GLN A 1 0.20 23.95 16.19
C GLN A 1 -0.95 24.21 15.22
N TYR A 2 -1.06 25.41 14.64
CA TYR A 2 -2.20 25.77 13.77
C TYR A 2 -2.12 25.13 12.38
N ALA A 3 -0.95 25.20 11.73
CA ALA A 3 -0.75 24.66 10.39
C ALA A 3 -1.05 23.16 10.27
N VAL A 4 -0.59 22.36 11.24
CA VAL A 4 -0.86 20.90 11.26
C VAL A 4 -2.35 20.61 11.39
N SER A 5 -3.08 21.39 12.19
CA SER A 5 -4.53 21.22 12.36
C SER A 5 -5.30 21.47 11.06
N GLU A 6 -4.92 22.51 10.32
CA GLU A 6 -5.53 22.84 9.03
C GLU A 6 -5.22 21.76 7.98
N LEU A 7 -3.97 21.29 7.89
CA LEU A 7 -3.59 20.18 7.01
C LEU A 7 -4.36 18.90 7.35
N LEU A 8 -4.50 18.58 8.65
CA LEU A 8 -5.27 17.41 9.08
C LEU A 8 -6.76 17.56 8.77
N LYS A 9 -7.32 18.76 8.86
CA LYS A 9 -8.71 19.03 8.48
C LYS A 9 -8.91 18.86 6.97
N ALA A 10 -8.07 19.49 6.15
CA ALA A 10 -8.08 19.32 4.70
C ALA A 10 -7.94 17.85 4.28
N SER A 11 -7.04 17.11 4.93
CA SER A 11 -6.89 15.66 4.70
C SER A 11 -8.12 14.86 5.08
N LYS A 12 -8.88 15.25 6.12
CA LYS A 12 -10.15 14.60 6.50
C LYS A 12 -11.26 14.91 5.51
N ASP A 13 -11.22 16.10 4.93
CA ASP A 13 -12.15 16.54 3.87
C ASP A 13 -11.81 15.92 2.50
N GLY A 14 -10.80 15.05 2.43
CA GLY A 14 -10.40 14.30 1.23
C GLY A 14 -9.50 15.08 0.28
N GLN A 15 -8.95 16.22 0.71
CA GLN A 15 -8.00 16.99 -0.08
C GLN A 15 -6.61 16.36 -0.03
N ASP A 16 -5.91 16.42 -1.16
CA ASP A 16 -4.50 16.03 -1.23
C ASP A 16 -3.65 17.14 -0.59
N ILE A 17 -2.97 16.77 0.50
CA ILE A 17 -2.09 17.68 1.24
C ILE A 17 -0.61 17.34 1.04
N ASP A 18 -0.28 16.28 0.31
CA ASP A 18 1.07 15.73 0.25
C ASP A 18 2.06 16.71 -0.39
N GLY A 19 1.62 17.48 -1.39
CA GLY A 19 2.39 18.56 -2.00
C GLY A 19 2.74 19.67 -1.00
N GLU A 20 1.75 20.13 -0.22
CA GLU A 20 1.98 21.15 0.82
C GLU A 20 2.94 20.65 1.90
N VAL A 21 2.79 19.40 2.33
CA VAL A 21 3.66 18.79 3.34
C VAL A 21 5.12 18.74 2.87
N LEU A 22 5.36 18.47 1.59
CA LEU A 22 6.72 18.50 1.01
C LEU A 22 7.32 19.92 1.03
N THR A 23 6.53 20.95 0.77
CA THR A 23 6.97 22.36 0.87
C THR A 23 7.20 22.75 2.33
N TYR A 24 6.29 22.37 3.23
CA TYR A 24 6.43 22.63 4.68
C TYR A 24 7.68 21.99 5.27
N LEU A 25 8.08 20.80 4.79
CA LEU A 25 9.30 20.16 5.27
C LEU A 25 10.55 21.04 5.04
N GLU A 26 10.68 21.62 3.84
CA GLU A 26 11.83 22.48 3.51
C GLU A 26 11.82 23.76 4.36
N LEU A 27 10.66 24.41 4.46
CA LEU A 27 10.50 25.61 5.28
C LEU A 27 10.78 25.32 6.76
N ALA A 28 10.27 24.21 7.27
CA ALA A 28 10.44 23.82 8.65
C ALA A 28 11.91 23.51 8.98
N GLN A 29 12.62 22.80 8.10
CA GLN A 29 14.05 22.53 8.27
C GLN A 29 14.87 23.82 8.17
N PHE A 30 14.58 24.69 7.19
CA PHE A 30 15.28 25.97 7.01
C PHE A 30 15.13 26.89 8.23
N HIS A 31 13.95 26.94 8.85
CA HIS A 31 13.69 27.76 10.04
C HIS A 31 13.93 27.01 11.36
N ASN A 32 14.53 25.81 11.35
CA ASN A 32 14.78 24.99 12.54
C ASN A 32 13.51 24.68 13.37
N ALA A 33 12.35 24.59 12.72
CA ALA A 33 11.08 24.23 13.33
C ALA A 33 10.97 22.70 13.46
N ASN A 34 11.77 22.12 14.36
CA ASN A 34 11.98 20.67 14.48
C ASN A 34 10.69 19.85 14.65
N GLN A 35 9.71 20.36 15.42
CA GLN A 35 8.45 19.65 15.62
C GLN A 35 7.64 19.53 14.32
N LEU A 36 7.60 20.59 13.51
CA LEU A 36 6.88 20.60 12.24
C LEU A 36 7.62 19.75 11.20
N ALA A 37 8.94 19.85 11.14
CA ALA A 37 9.76 19.02 10.27
C ALA A 37 9.57 17.52 10.57
N ALA A 38 9.62 17.14 11.86
CA ALA A 38 9.36 15.77 12.29
C ALA A 38 7.96 15.28 11.89
N TRP A 39 6.94 16.14 12.03
CA TRP A 39 5.59 15.80 11.60
C TRP A 39 5.49 15.60 10.08
N CYS A 40 6.13 16.48 9.29
CA CYS A 40 6.14 16.36 7.83
C CYS A 40 6.85 15.07 7.38
N LEU A 41 8.01 14.76 7.96
CA LEU A 41 8.74 13.52 7.72
C LEU A 41 7.86 12.29 8.00
N HIS A 42 7.20 12.28 9.15
CA HIS A 42 6.31 11.18 9.52
C HIS A 42 5.13 11.00 8.54
N ARG A 43 4.47 12.10 8.16
CA ARG A 43 3.36 12.08 7.19
C ARG A 43 3.81 11.54 5.84
N ILE A 44 4.95 12.01 5.32
CA ILE A 44 5.51 11.56 4.04
C ILE A 44 5.85 10.07 4.10
N CYS A 45 6.51 9.61 5.16
CA CYS A 45 6.89 8.20 5.31
C CYS A 45 5.68 7.27 5.43
N THR A 46 4.63 7.69 6.15
CA THR A 46 3.42 6.89 6.36
C THR A 46 2.59 6.74 5.09
N HIS A 47 2.59 7.76 4.23
CA HIS A 47 1.89 7.76 2.95
C HIS A 47 2.83 7.65 1.74
N TYR A 48 4.02 7.08 1.94
CA TYR A 48 5.12 7.13 0.98
C TYR A 48 4.73 6.70 -0.45
N ASN A 49 3.92 5.65 -0.58
CA ASN A 49 3.47 5.17 -1.89
C ASN A 49 2.63 6.20 -2.65
N SER A 50 1.71 6.90 -1.97
CA SER A 50 0.90 7.97 -2.55
C SER A 50 1.80 9.13 -2.99
N VAL A 51 2.65 9.60 -2.06
CA VAL A 51 3.55 10.73 -2.32
C VAL A 51 4.51 10.41 -3.47
N CYS A 52 5.06 9.21 -3.55
CA CYS A 52 5.99 8.81 -4.62
C CYS A 52 5.28 8.65 -5.98
N SER A 53 4.00 8.25 -5.98
CA SER A 53 3.20 8.17 -7.19
C SER A 53 2.87 9.55 -7.76
N ASN A 54 2.45 10.48 -6.89
CA ASN A 54 1.92 11.78 -7.29
C ASN A 54 2.99 12.88 -7.37
N TYR A 55 4.00 12.82 -6.50
CA TYR A 55 5.03 13.85 -6.29
C TYR A 55 6.46 13.31 -6.46
N ARG A 56 6.65 12.46 -7.48
CA ARG A 56 7.93 11.79 -7.75
C ARG A 56 9.07 12.78 -7.99
N LYS A 57 8.80 13.91 -8.64
CA LYS A 57 9.82 14.91 -8.99
C LYS A 57 10.27 15.67 -7.75
N GLU A 58 9.32 16.02 -6.90
CA GLU A 58 9.48 16.79 -5.67
C GLU A 58 10.22 15.99 -4.60
N ILE A 59 9.97 14.68 -4.50
CA ILE A 59 10.78 13.79 -3.65
C ILE A 59 12.23 13.75 -4.14
N LYS A 60 12.44 13.58 -5.44
CA LYS A 60 13.79 13.50 -6.03
C LYS A 60 14.56 14.82 -5.96
N SER A 61 13.87 15.94 -5.82
CA SER A 61 14.51 17.25 -5.64
C SER A 61 14.88 17.56 -4.20
N LYS A 62 14.44 16.77 -3.21
CA LYS A 62 14.86 16.96 -1.80
C LYS A 62 16.34 16.63 -1.61
N SER A 63 16.91 17.06 -0.48
CA SER A 63 18.28 16.70 -0.10
C SER A 63 18.49 15.18 -0.03
N ALA A 64 19.73 14.74 -0.25
CA ALA A 64 20.08 13.31 -0.20
C ALA A 64 19.73 12.69 1.17
N GLU A 65 19.93 13.43 2.26
CA GLU A 65 19.56 13.01 3.62
C GLU A 65 18.05 12.76 3.75
N ASN A 66 17.22 13.66 3.23
CA ASN A 66 15.77 13.48 3.26
C ASN A 66 15.34 12.29 2.40
N GLN A 67 15.94 12.11 1.21
CA GLN A 67 15.66 10.97 0.33
C GLN A 67 15.97 9.64 1.03
N GLU A 68 17.15 9.51 1.62
CA GLU A 68 17.55 8.33 2.39
C GLU A 68 16.59 8.11 3.57
N TYR A 69 16.23 9.18 4.28
CA TYR A 69 15.29 9.10 5.40
C TYR A 69 13.94 8.52 4.96
N PHE A 70 13.39 9.00 3.84
CA PHE A 70 12.12 8.49 3.32
C PHE A 70 12.22 7.02 2.93
N GLU A 71 13.27 6.62 2.23
CA GLU A 71 13.45 5.23 1.80
C GLU A 71 13.59 4.27 2.99
N LYS A 72 14.32 4.69 4.02
CA LYS A 72 14.56 3.90 5.24
C LYS A 72 13.32 3.75 6.10
N HIS A 73 12.47 4.78 6.19
CA HIS A 73 11.32 4.82 7.08
C HIS A 73 9.97 4.63 6.37
N ARG A 74 9.98 4.29 5.07
CA ARG A 74 8.74 4.13 4.31
C ARG A 74 7.82 3.07 4.89
N TRP A 75 6.53 3.39 4.88
CA TRP A 75 5.45 2.48 5.18
C TRP A 75 4.61 2.20 3.93
N PRO A 76 4.23 0.95 3.65
CA PRO A 76 4.70 -0.28 4.30
C PRO A 76 6.19 -0.57 4.02
N PRO A 77 6.93 -1.21 4.95
CA PRO A 77 8.31 -1.61 4.73
C PRO A 77 8.45 -2.56 3.54
N VAL A 78 9.62 -2.57 2.90
CA VAL A 78 9.88 -3.39 1.69
C VAL A 78 9.66 -4.88 1.93
N TRP A 79 10.08 -5.38 3.09
CA TRP A 79 9.96 -6.80 3.43
C TRP A 79 8.48 -7.19 3.54
N TYR A 80 7.63 -6.31 4.09
CA TYR A 80 6.19 -6.56 4.20
C TYR A 80 5.56 -6.67 2.81
N LEU A 81 5.92 -5.76 1.90
CA LEU A 81 5.43 -5.82 0.52
C LEU A 81 5.84 -7.13 -0.18
N LYS A 82 7.06 -7.61 0.06
CA LYS A 82 7.53 -8.90 -0.47
C LYS A 82 6.76 -10.08 0.13
N GLU A 83 6.48 -10.03 1.42
CA GLU A 83 5.71 -11.06 2.14
C GLU A 83 4.24 -11.09 1.68
N GLU A 84 3.60 -9.93 1.54
CA GLU A 84 2.25 -9.78 1.01
C GLU A 84 2.17 -10.33 -0.41
N ASP A 85 3.11 -9.96 -1.28
CA ASP A 85 3.24 -10.51 -2.63
C ASP A 85 3.36 -12.04 -2.63
N HIS A 86 4.12 -12.59 -1.68
CA HIS A 86 4.24 -14.05 -1.51
C HIS A 86 2.93 -14.67 -1.06
N TYR A 87 2.28 -14.11 -0.04
CA TYR A 87 0.99 -14.57 0.47
C TYR A 87 -0.08 -14.58 -0.63
N GLN A 88 -0.21 -13.50 -1.40
CA GLN A 88 -1.19 -13.41 -2.48
C GLN A 88 -0.94 -14.45 -3.58
N ARG A 89 0.33 -14.74 -3.91
CA ARG A 89 0.67 -15.82 -4.85
C ARG A 89 0.23 -17.18 -4.34
N VAL A 90 0.61 -17.53 -3.11
CA VAL A 90 0.27 -18.82 -2.49
C VAL A 90 -1.24 -18.99 -2.34
N LYS A 91 -1.95 -17.93 -1.91
CA LYS A 91 -3.41 -17.92 -1.81
C LYS A 91 -4.07 -18.22 -3.15
N LYS A 92 -3.60 -17.57 -4.23
CA LYS A 92 -4.10 -17.79 -5.59
C LYS A 92 -3.81 -19.19 -6.12
N GLU A 93 -2.69 -19.80 -5.73
CA GLU A 93 -2.38 -21.20 -6.06
C GLU A 93 -3.36 -22.16 -5.37
N ARG A 94 -3.61 -21.97 -4.07
CA ARG A 94 -4.59 -22.75 -3.33
C ARG A 94 -6.00 -22.66 -3.91
N GLU A 95 -6.45 -21.45 -4.25
CA GLU A 95 -7.76 -21.24 -4.87
C GLU A 95 -7.89 -21.99 -6.22
N LYS A 96 -6.81 -22.08 -7.01
CA LYS A 96 -6.80 -22.86 -8.26
C LYS A 96 -6.90 -24.36 -7.99
N GLU A 97 -6.15 -24.87 -7.01
CA GLU A 97 -6.20 -26.27 -6.59
C GLU A 97 -7.60 -26.65 -6.12
N ASP A 98 -8.24 -25.81 -5.31
CA ASP A 98 -9.62 -26.00 -4.83
C ASP A 98 -10.62 -26.05 -5.99
N VAL A 99 -10.47 -25.19 -7.00
CA VAL A 99 -11.30 -25.22 -8.21
C VAL A 99 -11.10 -26.51 -9.01
N VAL A 100 -9.85 -26.97 -9.18
CA VAL A 100 -9.56 -28.25 -9.86
C VAL A 100 -10.15 -29.42 -9.09
N HIS A 101 -9.98 -29.44 -7.77
CA HIS A 101 -10.50 -30.48 -6.88
C HIS A 101 -12.03 -30.52 -6.89
N SER A 102 -12.69 -29.36 -6.83
CA SER A 102 -14.15 -29.21 -6.93
C SER A 102 -14.69 -29.73 -8.27
N LYS A 103 -14.04 -29.37 -9.40
CA LYS A 103 -14.38 -29.91 -10.73
C LYS A 103 -14.25 -31.43 -10.79
N HIS A 104 -13.21 -31.98 -10.18
CA HIS A 104 -12.99 -33.42 -10.12
C HIS A 104 -14.09 -34.13 -9.32
N HIS A 105 -14.50 -33.58 -8.18
CA HIS A 105 -15.61 -34.09 -7.37
C HIS A 105 -16.97 -34.00 -8.09
N SER A 106 -17.22 -32.90 -8.80
CA SER A 106 -18.45 -32.72 -9.58
C SER A 106 -18.56 -33.72 -10.73
N ARG A 107 -17.47 -33.97 -11.46
CA ARG A 107 -17.41 -35.00 -12.52
C ARG A 107 -17.73 -36.40 -11.99
N ARG A 108 -17.20 -36.79 -10.83
CA ARG A 108 -17.51 -38.11 -10.23
C ARG A 108 -18.97 -38.25 -9.80
N ARG A 109 -19.62 -37.17 -9.32
CA ARG A 109 -21.05 -37.20 -8.97
C ARG A 109 -21.95 -37.38 -10.20
N TRP A 110 -21.60 -36.76 -11.33
CA TRP A 110 -22.34 -36.92 -12.58
C TRP A 110 -22.30 -38.35 -13.13
N CYS A 111 -21.14 -39.03 -13.03
CA CYS A 111 -20.99 -40.44 -13.42
C CYS A 111 -21.82 -41.40 -12.55
N PHE A 112 -22.24 -40.99 -11.35
CA PHE A 112 -23.05 -41.84 -10.46
C PHE A 112 -24.54 -41.85 -10.82
N TRP A 113 -25.02 -40.87 -11.60
CA TRP A 113 -26.43 -40.80 -12.02
C TRP A 113 -26.66 -41.35 -13.44
N SER A 114 -25.59 -41.71 -14.17
CA SER A 114 -25.67 -42.24 -15.55
C SER A 114 -25.77 -43.76 -15.62
N THR A 115 -25.63 -44.48 -14.51
CA THR A 115 -25.84 -45.94 -14.41
C THR A 115 -27.19 -46.24 -13.74
N SER A 116 -28.28 -45.94 -14.43
CA SER A 116 -29.60 -46.50 -14.11
C SER A 116 -30.47 -46.63 -15.36
N THR A 117 -29.94 -47.19 -16.46
CA THR A 117 -30.78 -47.78 -17.51
C THR A 117 -29.99 -48.78 -18.37
N ALA A 118 -29.77 -50.01 -17.88
CA ALA A 118 -29.41 -51.15 -18.75
C ALA A 118 -29.56 -52.48 -17.98
N MET A 119 -30.77 -52.77 -17.50
CA MET A 119 -31.21 -54.11 -17.08
C MET A 119 -32.69 -54.22 -17.44
N ALA A 120 -32.98 -54.63 -18.68
CA ALA A 120 -34.24 -55.25 -19.12
C ALA A 120 -34.03 -55.82 -20.53
#